data_AF-A0A2I0HQ55-F1
#
_entry.id   AF-A0A2I0HQ55-F1
#
_cell.length_a   1.000
_cell.length_b   1.000
_cell.length_c   1.000
_cell.angle_alpha   90.00
_cell.angle_beta   90.00
_cell.angle_gamma   90.00
#
_symmetry.space_group_name_H-M   'P 1'
#
loop_
_entity.id
_entity.type
_entity.pdbx_description
1 polymer ?
#
loop_
_entity_poly.entity_id
_entity_poly.type
_entity_poly.pdbx_seq_one_letter_code
_entity_poly.pdbx_strand_id
1 'polypeptide(L)'
;MRRRGGDPGPREIVQRMMTTAASTRKHMSRFILRVLPIEVSCYASEEEISRAIKPLVEQYFPIEAENPQKFAVLYDARANSGIDRMKIINSVAKSIPGPHKVDLNKPDKSIVVQIVKSCEIAIK
;
A
#
# COMPACT_ATOMS: atom_id res chain seq x y z
N MET A 1 -10.61 12.74 2.59
CA MET A 1 -10.46 13.51 1.34
C MET A 1 -11.41 12.91 0.32
N ARG A 2 -12.51 13.58 -0.05
CA ARG A 2 -13.48 13.03 -1.03
C ARG A 2 -12.89 13.17 -2.43
N ARG A 3 -12.51 12.07 -3.09
CA ARG A 3 -12.12 12.07 -4.51
C ARG A 3 -13.34 12.44 -5.36
N ARG A 4 -13.19 13.33 -6.34
CA ARG A 4 -14.19 13.52 -7.39
C ARG A 4 -13.94 12.49 -8.48
N GLY A 5 -15.00 12.01 -9.14
CA GLY A 5 -14.86 11.09 -10.27
C GLY A 5 -14.05 11.75 -11.38
N GLY A 6 -12.80 11.32 -11.59
CA GLY A 6 -11.88 11.86 -12.60
C GLY A 6 -10.55 12.42 -12.06
N ASP A 7 -10.41 12.60 -10.75
CA ASP A 7 -9.12 13.02 -10.17
C ASP A 7 -8.11 11.85 -10.19
N PRO A 8 -6.84 12.09 -10.54
CA PRO A 8 -5.83 11.04 -10.59
C PRO A 8 -5.59 10.44 -9.21
N GLY A 9 -5.43 9.12 -9.16
CA GLY A 9 -5.14 8.41 -7.91
C GLY A 9 -3.78 8.80 -7.32
N PRO A 10 -3.56 8.64 -5.99
CA PRO A 10 -2.26 8.79 -5.34
C PRO A 10 -1.17 8.02 -6.08
N ARG A 11 -1.44 6.76 -6.49
CA ARG A 11 -0.53 5.97 -7.32
C ARG A 11 -0.17 6.66 -8.63
N GLU A 12 -1.15 7.21 -9.35
CA GLU A 12 -0.93 7.86 -10.65
C GLU A 12 -0.14 9.16 -10.51
N ILE A 13 -0.42 9.93 -9.46
CA ILE A 13 0.33 11.14 -9.12
C ILE A 13 1.79 10.78 -8.88
N VAL A 14 2.05 9.79 -8.01
CA VAL A 14 3.42 9.36 -7.71
C VAL A 14 4.09 8.77 -8.94
N GLN A 15 3.40 7.93 -9.72
CA GLN A 15 3.93 7.38 -10.97
C GLN A 15 4.36 8.49 -11.94
N ARG A 16 3.53 9.53 -12.11
CA ARG A 16 3.85 10.67 -12.96
C ARG A 16 5.03 11.47 -12.41
N MET A 17 5.08 11.71 -11.09
CA MET A 17 6.22 12.39 -10.45
C MET A 17 7.53 11.62 -10.71
N MET A 18 7.53 10.31 -10.50
CA MET A 18 8.72 9.47 -10.68
C MET A 18 9.13 9.36 -12.16
N THR A 19 8.16 9.21 -13.07
CA THR A 19 8.42 9.14 -14.52
C THR A 19 8.98 10.46 -15.04
N THR A 20 8.45 11.60 -14.57
CA THR A 20 8.95 12.93 -14.94
C THR A 20 10.35 13.17 -14.38
N ALA A 21 10.61 12.76 -13.14
CA ALA A 21 11.94 12.85 -12.54
C ALA A 21 12.96 11.99 -13.31
N ALA A 22 12.57 10.78 -13.74
CA ALA A 22 13.42 9.89 -14.52
C ALA A 22 13.71 10.45 -15.93
N SER A 23 12.72 11.03 -16.60
CA SER A 23 12.89 11.56 -17.97
C SER A 23 13.65 12.89 -18.00
N THR A 24 13.31 13.82 -17.10
CA THR A 24 13.90 15.17 -17.09
C THR A 24 15.21 15.25 -16.30
N ARG A 25 15.50 14.26 -15.45
CA ARG A 25 16.58 14.27 -14.44
C ARG A 25 16.55 15.49 -13.51
N LYS A 26 15.38 16.14 -13.38
CA LYS A 26 15.18 17.26 -12.47
C LYS A 26 14.44 16.78 -11.23
N HIS A 27 14.94 17.21 -10.07
CA HIS A 27 14.23 16.98 -8.81
C HIS A 27 12.94 17.81 -8.80
N MET A 28 11.81 17.13 -8.56
CA MET A 28 10.50 17.76 -8.40
C MET A 28 10.44 18.72 -7.18
N SER A 29 11.28 18.49 -6.18
CA SER A 29 11.38 19.31 -4.96
C SER A 29 12.78 19.20 -4.36
N ARG A 30 13.22 20.24 -3.63
CA ARG A 30 14.55 20.31 -3.03
C ARG A 30 14.74 19.40 -1.81
N PHE A 31 13.65 19.08 -1.09
CA PHE A 31 13.72 18.44 0.23
C PHE A 31 13.01 17.09 0.31
N ILE A 32 12.40 16.61 -0.78
CA ILE A 32 11.68 15.33 -0.78
C ILE A 32 12.67 14.19 -1.05
N LEU A 33 12.84 13.31 -0.06
CA LEU A 33 13.69 12.11 -0.18
C LEU A 33 12.90 10.87 -0.61
N ARG A 34 11.64 10.74 -0.18
CA ARG A 34 10.78 9.58 -0.45
C ARG A 34 9.33 10.00 -0.52
N VAL A 35 8.61 9.46 -1.50
CA VAL A 35 7.16 9.64 -1.66
C VAL A 35 6.50 8.27 -1.63
N LEU A 36 5.40 8.13 -0.88
CA LEU A 36 4.60 6.92 -0.81
C LEU A 36 3.15 7.26 -1.18
N PRO A 37 2.56 6.61 -2.19
CA PRO A 37 1.16 6.81 -2.54
C PRO A 37 0.26 6.09 -1.53
N ILE A 38 -0.19 6.81 -0.49
CA ILE A 38 -1.17 6.28 0.47
C ILE A 38 -2.54 6.22 -0.21
N GLU A 39 -3.14 5.03 -0.29
CA GLU A 39 -4.45 4.82 -0.93
C GLU A 39 -5.60 4.90 0.08
N VAL A 40 -5.39 4.41 1.30
CA VAL A 40 -6.40 4.42 2.38
C VAL A 40 -5.75 4.67 3.74
N SER A 41 -6.51 5.31 4.64
CA SER A 41 -6.16 5.51 6.04
C SER A 41 -7.30 5.03 6.94
N CYS A 42 -6.98 4.44 8.08
CA CYS A 42 -7.95 3.95 9.06
C CYS A 42 -7.40 4.09 10.48
N TYR A 43 -8.23 3.82 11.50
CA TYR A 43 -7.72 3.71 12.86
C TYR A 43 -6.76 2.53 12.95
N ALA A 44 -5.80 2.63 13.87
CA ALA A 44 -4.79 1.62 14.07
C ALA A 44 -5.33 0.44 14.90
N SER A 45 -6.34 -0.24 14.35
CA SER A 45 -6.96 -1.45 14.88
C SER A 45 -6.88 -2.56 13.83
N GLU A 46 -6.67 -3.80 14.27
CA GLU A 46 -6.64 -4.97 13.40
C GLU A 46 -7.93 -5.09 12.57
N GLU A 47 -9.08 -4.86 13.19
CA GLU A 47 -10.40 -4.96 12.55
C GLU A 47 -10.60 -3.88 11.48
N GLU A 48 -10.17 -2.66 11.78
CA GLU A 48 -10.28 -1.54 10.84
C GLU A 48 -9.33 -1.69 9.66
N ILE A 49 -8.10 -2.13 9.90
CA ILE A 49 -7.11 -2.40 8.85
C ILE A 49 -7.64 -3.48 7.90
N SER A 50 -8.17 -4.57 8.46
CA SER A 50 -8.74 -5.68 7.70
C SER A 50 -9.97 -5.24 6.89
N ARG A 51 -10.72 -4.25 7.38
CA ARG A 51 -11.86 -3.67 6.65
C ARG A 51 -11.40 -2.72 5.55
N ALA A 52 -10.43 -1.86 5.84
CA ALA A 52 -9.93 -0.84 4.93
C ALA A 52 -9.20 -1.45 3.73
N ILE A 53 -8.56 -2.62 3.90
CA ILE A 53 -7.80 -3.26 2.83
C ILE A 53 -8.68 -3.98 1.81
N LYS A 54 -9.88 -4.48 2.17
CA LYS A 54 -10.79 -5.20 1.27
C LYS A 54 -11.02 -4.52 -0.08
N PRO A 55 -11.43 -3.24 -0.16
CA PRO A 55 -11.63 -2.57 -1.45
C PRO A 55 -10.35 -2.47 -2.28
N LEU A 56 -9.18 -2.40 -1.63
CA LEU A 56 -7.89 -2.40 -2.33
C LEU A 56 -7.53 -3.80 -2.83
N VAL A 57 -7.81 -4.85 -2.05
CA VAL A 57 -7.59 -6.23 -2.49
C VAL A 57 -8.43 -6.52 -3.73
N GLU A 58 -9.72 -6.16 -3.73
CA GLU A 58 -10.59 -6.36 -4.90
C GLU A 58 -10.09 -5.60 -6.14
N GLN A 59 -9.55 -4.39 -5.95
CA GLN A 59 -9.02 -3.58 -7.05
C GLN A 59 -7.68 -4.10 -7.60
N TYR A 60 -6.78 -4.58 -6.74
CA TYR A 60 -5.39 -4.87 -7.10
C TYR A 60 -5.05 -6.37 -7.19
N PHE A 61 -5.85 -7.22 -6.55
CA PHE A 61 -5.71 -8.68 -6.48
C PHE A 61 -7.06 -9.36 -6.83
N PRO A 62 -7.56 -9.21 -8.07
CA PRO A 62 -8.81 -9.83 -8.48
C PRO A 62 -8.69 -11.36 -8.51
N ILE A 63 -9.73 -12.03 -8.01
CA ILE A 63 -9.79 -13.50 -7.88
C ILE A 63 -9.71 -14.20 -9.24
N GLU A 64 -10.22 -13.53 -10.28
CA GLU A 64 -10.26 -14.00 -11.68
C GLU A 64 -8.94 -13.77 -12.43
N ALA A 65 -7.88 -13.30 -11.75
CA ALA A 65 -6.59 -13.15 -12.39
C ALA A 65 -6.02 -14.52 -12.79
N GLU A 66 -5.98 -14.80 -14.10
CA GLU A 66 -5.33 -15.99 -14.68
C GLU A 66 -3.88 -16.18 -14.22
N ASN A 67 -3.22 -15.09 -13.80
CA ASN A 67 -1.84 -15.10 -13.31
C ASN A 67 -1.76 -14.84 -11.79
N PRO A 68 -1.38 -15.86 -10.99
CA PRO A 68 -1.07 -15.69 -9.58
C PRO A 68 0.05 -14.68 -9.36
N GLN A 69 -0.27 -13.53 -8.76
CA GLN A 69 0.72 -12.52 -8.39
C GLN A 69 1.40 -12.86 -7.07
N LYS A 70 2.71 -12.61 -7.00
CA LYS A 70 3.49 -12.66 -5.77
C LYS A 70 3.41 -11.33 -5.04
N PHE A 71 3.23 -11.37 -3.73
CA PHE A 71 3.17 -10.15 -2.93
C PHE A 71 4.00 -10.23 -1.65
N ALA A 72 4.37 -9.07 -1.13
CA ALA A 72 4.97 -8.93 0.19
C ALA A 72 4.20 -7.89 1.00
N VAL A 73 4.05 -8.14 2.31
CA VAL A 73 3.46 -7.19 3.25
C VAL A 73 4.59 -6.61 4.09
N LEU A 74 4.80 -5.30 3.94
CA LEU A 74 5.82 -4.53 4.63
C LEU A 74 5.15 -3.71 5.73
N TYR A 75 5.62 -3.88 6.96
CA TYR A 75 5.14 -3.13 8.11
C TYR A 75 6.18 -2.10 8.53
N ASP A 76 5.74 -0.87 8.75
CA ASP A 76 6.53 0.23 9.31
C ASP A 76 5.69 0.97 10.36
N ALA A 77 6.28 1.31 11.50
CA ALA A 77 5.57 1.98 12.59
C ALA A 77 6.42 3.12 13.16
N ARG A 78 5.77 4.27 13.37
CA ARG A 78 6.36 5.48 13.93
C ARG A 78 5.50 5.95 15.09
N ALA A 79 6.14 6.11 16.25
CA ALA A 79 5.49 6.57 17.47
C ALA A 79 4.27 5.72 17.91
N ASN A 80 4.29 4.41 17.65
CA ASN A 80 3.31 3.46 18.16
C ASN A 80 3.99 2.12 18.49
N SER A 81 3.79 1.64 19.72
CA SER A 81 4.34 0.37 20.23
C SER A 81 3.26 -0.61 20.70
N GLY A 82 1.98 -0.22 20.67
CA GLY A 82 0.88 -1.03 21.23
C GLY A 82 0.37 -2.13 20.30
N ILE A 83 0.79 -2.13 19.03
CA ILE A 83 0.26 -3.03 18.00
C ILE A 83 1.30 -4.06 17.63
N ASP A 84 0.90 -5.33 17.68
CA ASP A 84 1.75 -6.44 17.28
C ASP A 84 1.93 -6.45 15.76
N ARG A 85 3.18 -6.22 15.34
CA ARG A 85 3.61 -6.27 13.95
C ARG A 85 3.18 -7.55 13.23
N MET A 86 3.34 -8.72 13.87
CA MET A 86 3.04 -10.00 13.23
C MET A 86 1.55 -10.18 13.04
N LYS A 87 0.71 -9.72 13.98
CA LYS A 87 -0.74 -9.78 13.84
C LYS A 87 -1.22 -8.97 12.64
N ILE A 88 -0.72 -7.75 12.47
CA ILE A 88 -1.09 -6.90 11.32
C ILE A 88 -0.65 -7.51 10.00
N ILE A 89 0.60 -7.97 9.90
CA ILE A 89 1.12 -8.61 8.69
C ILE A 89 0.28 -9.83 8.32
N ASN A 90 -0.02 -10.69 9.31
CA ASN A 90 -0.79 -11.90 9.09
C ASN A 90 -2.25 -11.59 8.73
N SER A 91 -2.87 -10.59 9.35
CA SER A 91 -4.25 -10.22 9.03
C SER A 91 -4.37 -9.67 7.60
N VAL A 92 -3.43 -8.82 7.20
CA VAL A 92 -3.35 -8.29 5.84
C VAL A 92 -3.09 -9.40 4.82
N ALA A 93 -2.15 -10.31 5.10
CA ALA A 93 -1.86 -11.43 4.21
C ALA A 93 -3.06 -12.38 4.04
N LYS A 94 -3.81 -12.64 5.12
CA LYS A 94 -5.04 -13.45 5.09
C LYS A 94 -6.19 -12.80 4.32
N SER A 95 -6.18 -11.47 4.21
CA SER A 95 -7.22 -10.73 3.48
C SER A 95 -7.07 -10.83 1.97
N ILE A 96 -5.95 -11.37 1.47
CA ILE A 96 -5.67 -11.50 0.04
C ILE A 96 -6.09 -12.91 -0.41
N PRO A 97 -6.96 -13.03 -1.42
CA PRO A 97 -7.45 -14.33 -1.87
C PRO A 97 -6.36 -15.15 -2.58
N GLY A 98 -6.49 -16.47 -2.54
CA GLY A 98 -5.79 -17.35 -3.48
C GLY A 98 -6.27 -17.06 -4.91
N PRO A 99 -5.41 -17.14 -5.95
CA PRO A 99 -4.16 -17.91 -6.02
C PRO A 99 -2.87 -17.15 -5.67
N HIS A 100 -2.97 -15.89 -5.23
CA HIS A 100 -1.81 -15.05 -4.90
C HIS A 100 -0.93 -15.66 -3.80
N LYS A 101 0.39 -15.52 -3.91
CA LYS A 101 1.36 -16.09 -2.96
C LYS A 101 2.25 -15.03 -2.34
N VAL A 102 2.59 -15.23 -1.07
CA VAL A 102 3.58 -14.40 -0.39
C VAL A 102 4.98 -14.77 -0.88
N ASP A 103 5.75 -13.79 -1.36
CA ASP A 103 7.17 -13.92 -1.69
C ASP A 103 7.92 -12.70 -1.13
N LEU A 104 8.71 -12.90 -0.08
CA LEU A 104 9.46 -11.82 0.58
C LEU A 104 10.73 -11.42 -0.19
N ASN A 105 11.19 -12.27 -1.11
CA ASN A 105 12.45 -12.06 -1.84
C ASN A 105 12.21 -11.37 -3.18
N LYS A 106 11.18 -11.80 -3.92
CA LYS A 106 10.83 -11.26 -5.24
C LYS A 106 9.31 -11.08 -5.39
N PRO A 107 8.72 -10.10 -4.68
CA PRO A 107 7.31 -9.77 -4.85
C PRO A 107 7.07 -9.00 -6.15
N ASP A 108 5.96 -9.29 -6.84
CA ASP A 108 5.47 -8.48 -7.96
C ASP A 108 4.81 -7.19 -7.44
N LYS A 109 4.19 -7.25 -6.26
CA LYS A 109 3.54 -6.11 -5.59
C LYS A 109 3.88 -6.05 -4.12
N SER A 110 4.10 -4.84 -3.59
CA SER A 110 4.36 -4.65 -2.16
C SER A 110 3.24 -3.84 -1.51
N ILE A 111 2.64 -4.40 -0.47
CA ILE A 111 1.67 -3.72 0.39
C ILE A 111 2.45 -3.14 1.56
N VAL A 112 2.45 -1.83 1.70
CA VAL A 112 3.10 -1.13 2.80
C VAL A 112 2.04 -0.66 3.79
N VAL A 113 2.11 -1.15 5.02
CA VAL A 113 1.28 -0.72 6.13
C VAL A 113 2.13 0.17 7.02
N GLN A 114 1.79 1.45 7.06
CA GLN A 114 2.44 2.46 7.89
C GLN A 114 1.55 2.86 9.07
N ILE A 115 2.04 2.67 10.29
CA ILE A 115 1.33 3.14 11.49
C ILE A 115 2.02 4.40 11.99
N VAL A 116 1.34 5.55 11.95
CA VAL A 116 1.85 6.87 12.36
C VAL A 116 0.78 7.60 13.18
N LYS A 117 0.73 7.40 14.51
CA LYS A 117 -0.39 7.82 15.40
C LYS A 117 -1.79 7.24 15.02
N SER A 118 -2.07 7.03 13.73
CA SER A 118 -3.18 6.35 13.03
C SER A 118 -2.61 5.44 11.92
N CYS A 119 -3.38 4.53 11.31
CA CYS A 119 -2.87 3.59 10.30
C CYS A 119 -3.09 4.10 8.86
N GLU A 120 -2.08 3.97 8.01
CA GLU A 120 -2.04 4.34 6.60
C GLU A 120 -1.58 3.14 5.76
N ILE A 121 -2.25 2.87 4.64
CA ILE A 121 -1.95 1.73 3.76
C ILE A 121 -1.62 2.26 2.36
N ALA A 122 -0.49 1.81 1.83
CA ALA A 122 -0.01 2.10 0.48
C ALA A 122 0.25 0.80 -0.28
N ILE A 123 -0.01 0.81 -1.58
CA ILE A 123 0.33 -0.29 -2.48
C ILE A 123 1.26 0.28 -3.55
N LYS A 124 2.41 -0.37 -3.74
CA LYS A 124 3.40 0.01 -4.76
C LYS A 124 3.80 -1.18 -5.62
#